data_AF-A0A5C8T4E5-F1
#
_entry.id   AF-A0A5C8T4E5-F1
#
_cell.length_a   1.000
_cell.length_b   1.000
_cell.length_c   1.000
_cell.angle_alpha   90.00
_cell.angle_beta   90.00
_cell.angle_gamma   90.00
#
_symmetry.space_group_name_H-M   'P 1'
#
loop_
_entity.id
_entity.type
_entity.pdbx_description
1 polymer ?
#
loop_
_entity_poly.entity_id
_entity_poly.type
_entity_poly.pdbx_seq_one_letter_code
_entity_poly.pdbx_strand_id
1 'polypeptide(L)'
;APTAPAPGQSTPAANTAAQTGPQTVTVKSEPSQADWTKVCGKDGGSGTDICYTTRDFVSDQGQPVLAVAVYEMKNPATKQEVRVVRYLLPLGLLLQPGIRFTVDGQQGTAGKFAVCFPNGCFAEAGGVDAGVVAAMKKGTTLNVSVQNQTQREVTFAVPLAGFGKAFDGPAMDPKVLEEQQKKLQSELEKRSEDMRKKLEQPGAAGAAPAPKP
;
A
#
# COMPACT_ATOMS: atom_id res chain seq x y z
N ALA A 1 -45.54 43.83 -45.81
CA ALA A 1 -45.54 43.48 -44.37
C ALA A 1 -44.77 42.18 -44.21
N PRO A 2 -43.55 42.20 -43.65
CA PRO A 2 -42.82 40.99 -43.33
C PRO A 2 -43.00 40.61 -41.85
N THR A 3 -43.17 39.31 -41.65
CA THR A 3 -43.40 38.55 -40.42
C THR A 3 -42.21 38.61 -39.45
N ALA A 4 -42.52 38.69 -38.15
CA ALA A 4 -41.57 38.67 -37.03
C ALA A 4 -40.88 37.30 -36.86
N PRO A 5 -39.61 37.26 -36.37
CA PRO A 5 -38.95 36.00 -36.03
C PRO A 5 -39.28 35.56 -34.59
N ALA A 6 -39.41 34.25 -34.41
CA ALA A 6 -39.60 33.57 -33.12
C ALA A 6 -38.28 33.49 -32.32
N PRO A 7 -38.34 33.44 -30.98
CA PRO A 7 -37.16 33.34 -30.13
C PRO A 7 -36.55 31.92 -30.18
N GLY A 8 -35.30 31.84 -30.64
CA GLY A 8 -34.49 30.63 -30.66
C GLY A 8 -34.07 30.21 -29.24
N GLN A 9 -34.29 28.94 -28.94
CA GLN A 9 -34.07 28.26 -27.67
C GLN A 9 -32.60 28.28 -27.25
N SER A 10 -32.35 28.60 -25.98
CA SER A 10 -31.07 28.39 -25.30
C SER A 10 -30.83 26.89 -25.11
N THR A 11 -29.82 26.33 -25.77
CA THR A 11 -29.29 25.00 -25.47
C THR A 11 -28.63 25.04 -24.09
N PRO A 12 -28.86 24.05 -23.19
CA PRO A 12 -28.11 23.95 -21.95
C PRO A 12 -26.68 23.57 -22.29
N ALA A 13 -25.74 24.48 -22.07
CA ALA A 13 -24.33 24.13 -22.04
C ALA A 13 -24.14 23.13 -20.89
N ALA A 14 -23.92 21.86 -21.23
CA ALA A 14 -23.46 20.86 -20.30
C ALA A 14 -22.12 21.34 -19.73
N ASN A 15 -22.18 21.79 -18.49
CA ASN A 15 -21.05 22.31 -17.75
C ASN A 15 -20.16 21.11 -17.36
N THR A 16 -19.34 20.61 -18.30
CA THR A 16 -18.23 19.72 -17.95
C THR A 16 -17.15 20.60 -17.33
N ALA A 17 -17.37 20.99 -16.08
CA ALA A 17 -16.34 21.58 -15.26
C ALA A 17 -15.20 20.58 -15.19
N ALA A 18 -14.08 20.89 -15.86
CA ALA A 18 -12.84 20.20 -15.65
C ALA A 18 -12.55 20.29 -14.15
N GLN A 19 -12.76 19.18 -13.43
CA GLN A 19 -12.38 19.07 -12.03
C GLN A 19 -10.88 19.34 -12.00
N THR A 20 -10.44 20.52 -11.55
CA THR A 20 -9.02 20.93 -11.45
C THR A 20 -8.53 20.93 -9.99
N GLY A 21 -9.34 20.43 -9.06
CA GLY A 21 -9.01 20.37 -7.63
C GLY A 21 -8.04 19.24 -7.25
N PRO A 22 -7.47 19.31 -6.02
CA PRO A 22 -6.70 18.24 -5.42
C PRO A 22 -7.47 16.91 -5.44
N GLN A 23 -6.77 15.82 -5.71
CA GLN A 23 -7.36 14.48 -5.73
C GLN A 23 -6.96 13.75 -4.45
N THR A 24 -7.91 13.15 -3.77
CA THR A 24 -7.62 12.27 -2.64
C THR A 24 -7.88 10.83 -3.06
N VAL A 25 -6.87 9.99 -2.90
CA VAL A 25 -6.93 8.54 -3.11
C VAL A 25 -7.07 7.88 -1.75
N THR A 26 -8.25 7.33 -1.48
CA THR A 26 -8.44 6.42 -0.35
C THR A 26 -7.86 5.07 -0.71
N VAL A 27 -6.98 4.54 0.14
CA VAL A 27 -6.33 3.25 -0.10
C VAL A 27 -6.99 2.15 0.70
N LYS A 28 -7.05 0.93 0.15
CA LYS A 28 -7.55 -0.25 0.84
C LYS A 28 -6.38 -1.10 1.31
N SER A 29 -6.50 -1.76 2.45
CA SER A 29 -5.49 -2.70 2.93
C SER A 29 -5.24 -3.83 1.92
N GLU A 30 -3.98 -4.16 1.70
CA GLU A 30 -3.60 -5.39 1.00
C GLU A 30 -4.12 -6.61 1.79
N PRO A 31 -4.94 -7.49 1.19
CA PRO A 31 -5.46 -8.67 1.87
C PRO A 31 -4.42 -9.56 2.56
N SER A 32 -3.22 -9.72 1.98
CA SER A 32 -2.16 -10.51 2.61
C SER A 32 -1.48 -9.80 3.78
N GLN A 33 -1.69 -8.49 3.93
CA GLN A 33 -1.09 -7.67 4.99
C GLN A 33 -2.10 -6.65 5.52
N ALA A 34 -3.19 -7.16 6.09
CA ALA A 34 -4.27 -6.32 6.59
C ALA A 34 -3.83 -5.37 7.73
N ASP A 35 -2.81 -5.76 8.50
CA ASP A 35 -2.34 -5.04 9.68
C ASP A 35 -0.93 -4.45 9.50
N TRP A 36 -0.65 -3.39 10.27
CA TRP A 36 0.70 -2.88 10.40
C TRP A 36 1.61 -3.94 11.00
N THR A 37 2.82 -4.04 10.46
CA THR A 37 3.74 -5.13 10.75
C THR A 37 5.11 -4.57 11.03
N LYS A 38 5.73 -4.96 12.17
CA LYS A 38 7.10 -4.57 12.50
C LYS A 38 8.07 -5.69 12.16
N VAL A 39 9.16 -5.35 11.48
CA VAL A 39 10.25 -6.27 11.14
C VAL A 39 11.53 -5.63 11.64
N CYS A 40 12.38 -6.42 12.31
CA CYS A 40 13.67 -5.96 12.80
C CYS A 40 14.77 -6.88 12.32
N GLY A 41 15.92 -6.28 12.03
CA GLY A 41 17.16 -6.98 11.70
C GLY A 41 18.36 -6.19 12.19
N LYS A 42 19.53 -6.81 12.10
CA LYS A 42 20.79 -6.18 12.45
C LYS A 42 21.67 -6.10 11.22
N ASP A 43 22.22 -4.93 10.93
CA ASP A 43 23.18 -4.77 9.85
C ASP A 43 24.52 -5.40 10.27
N GLY A 44 24.94 -6.43 9.53
CA GLY A 44 26.13 -7.23 9.87
C GLY A 44 27.45 -6.47 9.75
N GLY A 45 27.48 -5.37 8.99
CA GLY A 45 28.68 -4.54 8.82
C GLY A 45 28.83 -3.49 9.92
N SER A 46 27.80 -2.69 10.17
CA SER A 46 27.83 -1.56 11.12
C SER A 46 27.36 -1.91 12.54
N GLY A 47 26.72 -3.07 12.72
CA GLY A 47 26.07 -3.46 13.98
C GLY A 47 24.82 -2.64 14.32
N THR A 48 24.33 -1.81 13.38
CA THR A 48 23.14 -0.98 13.52
C THR A 48 21.89 -1.85 13.53
N ASP A 49 21.04 -1.67 14.53
CA ASP A 49 19.73 -2.30 14.59
C ASP A 49 18.76 -1.53 13.69
N ILE A 50 18.14 -2.22 12.74
CA ILE A 50 17.21 -1.65 11.77
C ILE A 50 15.85 -2.31 11.99
N CYS A 51 14.92 -1.54 12.52
CA CYS A 51 13.52 -1.93 12.60
C CYS A 51 12.70 -1.10 11.63
N TYR A 52 11.70 -1.69 10.99
CA TYR A 52 10.71 -0.94 10.24
C TYR A 52 9.31 -1.46 10.49
N THR A 53 8.35 -0.54 10.57
CA THR A 53 6.93 -0.86 10.65
C THR A 53 6.28 -0.51 9.34
N THR A 54 5.77 -1.51 8.63
CA THR A 54 5.28 -1.39 7.26
C THR A 54 3.82 -1.83 7.12
N ARG A 55 3.18 -1.32 6.07
CA ARG A 55 1.88 -1.77 5.58
C ARG A 55 1.70 -1.44 4.10
N ASP A 56 1.13 -2.40 3.39
CA ASP A 56 0.87 -2.31 1.95
C ASP A 56 -0.62 -2.08 1.68
N PHE A 57 -0.88 -1.37 0.59
CA PHE A 57 -2.21 -0.94 0.21
C PHE A 57 -2.47 -1.12 -1.28
N VAL A 58 -3.71 -1.48 -1.58
CA VAL A 58 -4.23 -1.72 -2.92
C VAL A 58 -5.40 -0.80 -3.25
N SER A 59 -5.73 -0.75 -4.53
CA SER A 59 -6.98 -0.20 -5.05
C SER A 59 -8.14 -1.17 -4.84
N ASP A 60 -9.35 -0.73 -5.18
CA ASP A 60 -10.55 -1.59 -5.19
C ASP A 60 -10.41 -2.81 -6.12
N GLN A 61 -9.56 -2.70 -7.14
CA GLN A 61 -9.26 -3.77 -8.09
C GLN A 61 -8.12 -4.69 -7.62
N GLY A 62 -7.59 -4.48 -6.41
CA GLY A 62 -6.49 -5.28 -5.85
C GLY A 62 -5.11 -4.95 -6.44
N GLN A 63 -4.99 -3.88 -7.22
CA GLN A 63 -3.68 -3.44 -7.74
C GLN A 63 -2.91 -2.68 -6.65
N PRO A 64 -1.59 -2.91 -6.45
CA PRO A 64 -0.78 -2.14 -5.53
C PRO A 64 -0.85 -0.64 -5.81
N VAL A 65 -1.15 0.14 -4.77
CA VAL A 65 -1.28 1.60 -4.87
C VAL A 65 -0.22 2.30 -4.03
N LEU A 66 0.07 1.79 -2.84
CA LEU A 66 0.99 2.43 -1.92
C LEU A 66 1.55 1.41 -0.94
N ALA A 67 2.83 1.50 -0.62
CA ALA A 67 3.37 0.91 0.60
C ALA A 67 3.97 2.01 1.47
N VAL A 68 3.85 1.86 2.79
CA VAL A 68 4.44 2.80 3.76
C VAL A 68 5.25 2.01 4.76
N ALA A 69 6.49 2.42 4.98
CA ALA A 69 7.38 1.87 5.99
C ALA A 69 8.01 2.99 6.83
N VAL A 70 7.93 2.86 8.15
CA VAL A 70 8.61 3.75 9.10
C VAL A 70 9.82 3.01 9.66
N TYR A 71 11.01 3.44 9.29
CA TYR A 71 12.28 2.89 9.75
C TYR A 71 12.75 3.59 11.03
N GLU A 72 13.22 2.79 11.98
CA GLU A 72 14.04 3.17 13.12
C GLU A 72 15.39 2.47 13.00
N MET A 73 16.44 3.25 12.85
CA MET A 73 17.82 2.77 12.83
C MET A 73 18.53 3.24 14.09
N LYS A 74 18.99 2.30 14.91
CA LYS A 74 19.67 2.56 16.18
C LYS A 74 21.06 1.95 16.14
N ASN A 75 22.07 2.80 16.21
CA ASN A 75 23.45 2.34 16.32
C ASN A 75 23.89 2.42 17.80
N PRO A 76 24.06 1.28 18.50
CA PRO A 76 24.42 1.29 19.91
C PRO A 76 25.83 1.81 20.18
N ALA A 77 26.76 1.69 19.22
CA ALA A 77 28.13 2.14 19.38
C ALA A 77 28.24 3.67 19.28
N THR A 78 27.53 4.29 18.34
CA THR A 78 27.56 5.75 18.14
C THR A 78 26.45 6.48 18.90
N LYS A 79 25.52 5.75 19.54
CA LYS A 79 24.28 6.28 20.14
C LYS A 79 23.42 7.09 19.16
N GLN A 80 23.59 6.85 17.86
CA GLN A 80 22.84 7.53 16.83
C GLN A 80 21.50 6.82 16.62
N GLU A 81 20.43 7.61 16.58
CA GLU A 81 19.09 7.15 16.23
C GLU A 81 18.57 7.97 15.05
N VAL A 82 18.20 7.31 13.96
CA VAL A 82 17.67 7.94 12.76
C VAL A 82 16.33 7.31 12.43
N ARG A 83 15.35 8.16 12.11
CA ARG A 83 14.04 7.73 11.64
C ARG A 83 13.78 8.21 10.23
N VAL A 84 13.24 7.33 9.41
CA VAL A 84 12.93 7.59 8.01
C VAL A 84 11.53 7.08 7.74
N VAL A 85 10.68 7.90 7.13
CA VAL A 85 9.41 7.43 6.57
C VAL A 85 9.59 7.24 5.08
N ARG A 86 9.38 6.02 4.62
CA ARG A 86 9.57 5.60 3.23
C ARG A 86 8.23 5.18 2.63
N TYR A 87 8.01 5.59 1.39
CA TYR A 87 6.83 5.29 0.61
C TYR A 87 7.24 4.58 -0.67
N LEU A 88 6.46 3.61 -1.11
CA LEU A 88 6.47 3.12 -2.50
C LEU A 88 5.22 3.68 -3.18
N LEU A 89 5.43 4.65 -4.07
CA LEU A 89 4.37 5.35 -4.80
C LEU A 89 4.25 4.81 -6.23
N PRO A 90 3.08 4.94 -6.87
CA PRO A 90 2.89 4.48 -8.24
C PRO A 90 3.66 5.35 -9.24
N LEU A 91 3.83 4.84 -10.45
CA LEU A 91 4.39 5.61 -11.56
C LEU A 91 3.39 6.68 -12.05
N GLY A 92 3.87 7.67 -12.81
CA GLY A 92 3.04 8.78 -13.33
C GLY A 92 2.97 10.02 -12.42
N LEU A 93 3.78 10.03 -11.34
CA LEU A 93 3.94 11.16 -10.43
C LEU A 93 5.19 11.96 -10.76
N LEU A 94 5.15 13.27 -10.49
CA LEU A 94 6.30 14.16 -10.68
C LEU A 94 7.33 13.95 -9.58
N LEU A 95 8.59 13.80 -10.00
CA LEU A 95 9.73 13.62 -9.10
C LEU A 95 10.09 14.89 -8.32
N GLN A 96 9.81 16.06 -8.88
CA GLN A 96 9.99 17.36 -8.25
C GLN A 96 8.62 18.04 -8.11
N PRO A 97 8.33 18.69 -6.98
CA PRO A 97 9.25 19.03 -5.88
C PRO A 97 9.54 17.88 -4.89
N GLY A 98 8.89 16.73 -5.05
CA GLY A 98 8.98 15.59 -4.14
C GLY A 98 7.64 15.30 -3.50
N ILE A 99 7.67 14.77 -2.28
CA ILE A 99 6.47 14.44 -1.51
C ILE A 99 6.36 15.32 -0.28
N ARG A 100 5.14 15.45 0.24
CA ARG A 100 4.89 16.03 1.56
C ARG A 100 3.94 15.10 2.29
N PHE A 101 4.26 14.73 3.53
CA PHE A 101 3.32 13.96 4.34
C PHE A 101 2.91 14.69 5.61
N THR A 102 1.69 14.40 6.08
CA THR A 102 1.11 14.98 7.30
C THR A 102 0.41 13.87 8.10
N VAL A 103 0.33 14.04 9.42
CA VAL A 103 -0.54 13.21 10.27
C VAL A 103 -1.75 14.06 10.64
N ASP A 104 -2.95 13.59 10.35
CA ASP A 104 -4.22 14.29 10.62
C ASP A 104 -4.25 15.77 10.17
N GLY A 105 -3.59 16.08 9.05
CA GLY A 105 -3.52 17.43 8.49
C GLY A 105 -2.65 18.43 9.27
N GLN A 106 -1.85 17.95 10.23
CA GLN A 106 -0.90 18.77 10.99
C GLN A 106 0.29 19.21 10.12
N GLN A 107 1.29 19.86 10.74
CA GLN A 107 2.50 20.33 10.07
C GLN A 107 3.11 19.23 9.17
N GLY A 108 3.40 19.59 7.93
CA GLY A 108 3.88 18.65 6.94
C GLY A 108 5.39 18.47 6.98
N THR A 109 5.81 17.24 6.73
CA THR A 109 7.21 16.87 6.57
C THR A 109 7.49 16.64 5.09
N ALA A 110 8.53 17.29 4.57
CA ALA A 110 8.96 17.14 3.19
C ALA A 110 9.77 15.84 3.00
N GLY A 111 9.62 15.22 1.85
CA GLY A 111 10.40 14.07 1.41
C GLY A 111 10.74 14.18 -0.07
N LYS A 112 11.65 13.34 -0.52
CA LYS A 112 12.15 13.33 -1.90
C LYS A 112 12.12 11.93 -2.47
N PHE A 113 11.96 11.82 -3.79
CA PHE A 113 12.15 10.56 -4.48
C PHE A 113 13.62 10.14 -4.42
N ALA A 114 13.85 8.85 -4.13
CA ALA A 114 15.17 8.26 -4.05
C ALA A 114 15.48 7.44 -5.32
N VAL A 115 14.59 6.54 -5.71
CA VAL A 115 14.78 5.64 -6.86
C VAL A 115 13.44 5.12 -7.37
N CYS A 116 13.34 4.86 -8.67
CA CYS A 116 12.18 4.24 -9.29
C CYS A 116 12.52 2.88 -9.91
N PHE A 117 11.60 1.94 -9.77
CA PHE A 117 11.60 0.61 -10.35
C PHE A 117 10.30 0.41 -11.16
N PRO A 118 10.18 -0.65 -11.97
CA PRO A 118 8.95 -0.92 -12.72
C PRO A 118 7.69 -1.06 -11.84
N ASN A 119 7.85 -1.46 -10.57
CA ASN A 119 6.76 -1.59 -9.61
C ASN A 119 6.44 -0.30 -8.83
N GLY A 120 7.19 0.78 -9.03
CA GLY A 120 6.91 2.07 -8.38
C GLY A 120 8.17 2.87 -8.02
N CYS A 121 7.95 4.05 -7.46
CA CYS A 121 8.99 4.98 -7.04
C CYS A 121 9.07 5.05 -5.51
N PHE A 122 10.26 4.81 -4.98
CA PHE A 122 10.55 5.05 -3.57
C PHE A 122 10.75 6.53 -3.29
N ALA A 123 10.03 7.03 -2.29
CA ALA A 123 10.20 8.37 -1.76
C ALA A 123 10.44 8.31 -0.25
N GLU A 124 11.31 9.17 0.25
CA GLU A 124 11.78 9.12 1.62
C GLU A 124 11.79 10.51 2.24
N ALA A 125 11.35 10.58 3.48
CA ALA A 125 11.58 11.70 4.38
C ALA A 125 12.49 11.20 5.50
N GLY A 126 13.74 11.67 5.49
CA GLY A 126 14.73 11.35 6.52
C GLY A 126 14.76 12.37 7.65
N GLY A 127 15.36 11.99 8.78
CA GLY A 127 15.49 12.88 9.94
C GLY A 127 14.16 13.18 10.61
N VAL A 128 13.24 12.21 10.60
CA VAL A 128 11.90 12.38 11.16
C VAL A 128 11.98 12.45 12.68
N ASP A 129 11.44 13.52 13.25
CA ASP A 129 11.44 13.75 14.68
C ASP A 129 10.61 12.70 15.44
N ALA A 130 10.97 12.45 16.70
CA ALA A 130 10.23 11.52 17.57
C ALA A 130 8.76 11.94 17.75
N GLY A 131 8.48 13.24 17.76
CA GLY A 131 7.14 13.80 17.86
C GLY A 131 6.25 13.44 16.67
N VAL A 132 6.80 13.34 15.45
CA VAL A 132 6.04 12.92 14.27
C VAL A 132 5.64 11.45 14.40
N VAL A 133 6.55 10.58 14.83
CA VAL A 133 6.22 9.18 15.09
C VAL A 133 5.20 9.06 16.22
N ALA A 134 5.35 9.84 17.30
CA ALA A 134 4.37 9.89 18.38
C ALA A 134 2.98 10.35 17.89
N ALA A 135 2.93 11.30 16.96
CA ALA A 135 1.70 11.70 16.29
C ALA A 135 1.12 10.55 15.46
N MET A 136 1.92 9.84 14.67
CA MET A 136 1.46 8.67 13.89
C MET A 136 0.85 7.58 14.77
N LYS A 137 1.41 7.36 15.97
CA LYS A 137 0.92 6.33 16.92
C LYS A 137 -0.44 6.66 17.51
N LYS A 138 -0.79 7.95 17.61
CA LYS A 138 -2.05 8.44 18.19
C LYS A 138 -3.05 8.92 17.14
N GLY A 139 -2.57 9.21 15.94
CA GLY A 139 -3.34 9.79 14.86
C GLY A 139 -4.20 8.78 14.14
N THR A 140 -5.02 9.29 13.23
CA THR A 140 -6.00 8.47 12.49
C THR A 140 -5.57 8.23 11.06
N THR A 141 -5.01 9.26 10.42
CA THR A 141 -4.72 9.27 8.99
C THR A 141 -3.35 9.89 8.73
N LEU A 142 -2.52 9.15 8.01
CA LEU A 142 -1.28 9.65 7.42
C LEU A 142 -1.57 10.02 5.96
N ASN A 143 -1.46 11.29 5.62
CA ASN A 143 -1.63 11.75 4.24
C ASN A 143 -0.27 11.94 3.60
N VAL A 144 -0.04 11.36 2.42
CA VAL A 144 1.13 11.66 1.58
C VAL A 144 0.68 12.30 0.28
N SER A 145 1.17 13.50 0.01
CA SER A 145 0.79 14.37 -1.10
C SER A 145 1.95 14.53 -2.09
N VAL A 146 1.62 14.51 -3.37
CA VAL A 146 2.57 14.53 -4.50
C VAL A 146 1.86 15.06 -5.75
N GLN A 147 2.59 15.65 -6.69
CA GLN A 147 1.99 16.16 -7.93
C GLN A 147 1.99 15.09 -9.04
N ASN A 148 0.96 15.09 -9.89
CA ASN A 148 0.94 14.32 -11.14
C ASN A 148 1.44 15.16 -12.33
N GLN A 149 1.50 14.56 -13.53
CA GLN A 149 1.95 15.22 -14.76
C GLN A 149 1.19 16.50 -15.16
N THR A 150 0.00 16.74 -14.60
CA THR A 150 -0.78 17.97 -14.80
C THR A 150 -0.57 19.01 -13.69
N GLN A 151 0.47 18.84 -12.87
CA GLN A 151 0.79 19.66 -11.69
C GLN A 151 -0.31 19.66 -10.62
N ARG A 152 -1.21 18.70 -10.68
CA ARG A 152 -2.29 18.55 -9.72
C ARG A 152 -1.80 17.74 -8.53
N GLU A 153 -2.14 18.21 -7.33
CA GLU A 153 -1.88 17.47 -6.10
C GLU A 153 -2.75 16.21 -6.00
N VAL A 154 -2.09 15.09 -5.72
CA VAL A 154 -2.65 13.78 -5.43
C VAL A 154 -2.23 13.43 -4.01
N THR A 155 -3.21 13.19 -3.15
CA THR A 155 -3.00 12.83 -1.74
C THR A 155 -3.49 11.42 -1.48
N PHE A 156 -2.62 10.56 -0.98
CA PHE A 156 -2.98 9.21 -0.55
C PHE A 156 -3.24 9.21 0.95
N ALA A 157 -4.45 8.81 1.35
CA ALA A 157 -4.89 8.81 2.75
C ALA A 157 -4.72 7.42 3.37
N VAL A 158 -3.73 7.27 4.24
CA VAL A 158 -3.33 6.01 4.86
C VAL A 158 -3.89 5.86 6.27
N PRO A 159 -4.68 4.81 6.57
CA PRO A 159 -5.17 4.57 7.92
C PRO A 159 -4.04 4.17 8.88
N LEU A 160 -3.93 4.90 10.00
CA LEU A 160 -2.97 4.63 11.08
C LEU A 160 -3.49 3.67 12.15
N ALA A 161 -4.73 3.18 12.02
CA ALA A 161 -5.28 2.19 12.93
C ALA A 161 -4.34 0.97 13.07
N GLY A 162 -3.92 0.67 14.30
CA GLY A 162 -2.99 -0.42 14.61
C GLY A 162 -1.50 -0.07 14.49
N PHE A 163 -1.12 1.08 13.93
CA PHE A 163 0.28 1.48 13.75
C PHE A 163 1.04 1.51 15.07
N GLY A 164 0.51 2.21 16.09
CA GLY A 164 1.18 2.32 17.38
C GLY A 164 1.42 0.98 18.07
N LYS A 165 0.44 0.07 17.98
CA LYS A 165 0.56 -1.30 18.51
C LYS A 165 1.67 -2.07 17.80
N ALA A 166 1.73 -2.01 16.47
CA ALA A 166 2.77 -2.69 15.70
C ALA A 166 4.15 -2.08 15.94
N PHE A 167 4.23 -0.75 15.98
CA PHE A 167 5.48 -0.01 16.16
C PHE A 167 6.13 -0.26 17.52
N ASP A 168 5.35 -0.25 18.61
CA ASP A 168 5.85 -0.56 19.96
C ASP A 168 5.92 -2.05 20.26
N GLY A 169 5.16 -2.85 19.51
CA GLY A 169 5.07 -4.28 19.70
C GLY A 169 6.36 -5.03 19.36
N PRO A 170 6.35 -6.35 19.61
CA PRO A 170 7.42 -7.21 19.12
C PRO A 170 7.46 -7.17 17.59
N ALA A 171 8.65 -7.31 17.02
CA ALA A 171 8.76 -7.61 15.60
C ALA A 171 8.09 -8.94 15.29
N MET A 172 7.68 -9.15 14.04
CA MET A 172 7.26 -10.47 13.57
C MET A 172 8.30 -11.50 13.97
N ASP A 173 7.87 -12.50 14.74
CA ASP A 173 8.74 -13.58 15.16
C ASP A 173 9.02 -14.47 13.93
N PRO A 174 10.29 -14.62 13.52
CA PRO A 174 10.67 -15.55 12.46
C PRO A 174 10.09 -16.96 12.69
N LYS A 175 9.96 -17.39 13.95
CA LYS A 175 9.40 -18.70 14.30
C LYS A 175 7.90 -18.80 14.00
N VAL A 176 7.14 -17.72 14.19
CA VAL A 176 5.71 -17.70 13.85
C VAL A 176 5.53 -17.80 12.33
N LEU A 177 6.43 -17.17 11.56
CA LEU A 177 6.41 -17.29 10.11
C LEU A 177 6.78 -18.71 9.66
N GLU A 178 7.80 -19.33 10.26
CA GLU A 178 8.17 -20.73 10.00
C GLU A 178 7.04 -21.70 10.34
N GLU A 179 6.36 -21.52 11.47
CA GLU A 179 5.21 -22.34 11.87
C GLU A 179 4.03 -22.17 10.89
N GLN A 180 3.73 -20.94 10.47
CA GLN A 180 2.70 -20.69 9.46
C GLN A 180 3.05 -21.32 8.11
N GLN A 181 4.31 -21.22 7.67
CA GLN A 181 4.79 -21.84 6.43
C GLN A 181 4.69 -23.37 6.49
N LYS A 182 5.10 -23.98 7.61
CA LYS A 182 4.98 -25.43 7.82
C LYS A 182 3.52 -25.89 7.82
N LYS A 183 2.64 -25.14 8.48
CA LYS A 183 1.20 -25.42 8.48
C LYS A 183 0.63 -25.35 7.06
N LEU A 184 0.96 -24.29 6.31
CA LEU A 184 0.54 -24.11 4.93
C LEU A 184 1.03 -25.26 4.03
N GLN A 185 2.28 -25.69 4.17
CA GLN A 185 2.84 -26.83 3.43
C GLN A 185 2.05 -28.12 3.73
N SER A 186 1.78 -28.41 5.00
CA SER A 186 0.99 -29.60 5.38
C SER A 186 -0.45 -29.58 4.85
N GLU A 187 -1.09 -28.40 4.81
CA GLU A 187 -2.44 -28.25 4.26
C GLU A 187 -2.45 -28.46 2.74
N LEU A 188 -1.42 -27.98 2.04
CA LEU A 188 -1.25 -28.19 0.59
C LEU A 188 -0.98 -29.67 0.26
N GLU A 189 -0.12 -30.35 1.02
CA GLU A 189 0.13 -31.79 0.88
C GLU A 189 -1.16 -32.59 1.08
N LYS A 190 -1.90 -32.32 2.15
CA LYS A 190 -3.19 -32.97 2.41
C LYS A 190 -4.19 -32.74 1.29
N ARG A 191 -4.28 -31.50 0.77
CA ARG A 191 -5.17 -31.17 -0.35
C ARG A 191 -4.75 -31.88 -1.65
N SER A 192 -3.44 -32.05 -1.87
CA SER A 192 -2.89 -32.82 -2.99
C SER A 192 -3.28 -34.30 -2.90
N GLU A 193 -3.13 -34.91 -1.72
CA GLU A 193 -3.53 -36.30 -1.48
C GLU A 193 -5.04 -36.52 -1.65
N ASP A 194 -5.87 -35.60 -1.16
CA ASP A 194 -7.33 -35.65 -1.32
C ASP A 194 -7.73 -35.56 -2.80
N MET A 195 -7.07 -34.70 -3.58
CA MET A 195 -7.28 -34.65 -5.04
C MET A 195 -6.81 -35.92 -5.73
N ARG A 196 -5.67 -36.49 -5.34
CA ARG A 196 -5.15 -37.74 -5.88
C ARG A 196 -6.12 -38.88 -5.67
N LYS A 197 -6.62 -39.07 -4.45
CA LYS A 197 -7.63 -40.09 -4.12
C LYS A 197 -8.94 -39.88 -4.88
N LYS A 198 -9.34 -38.63 -5.13
CA LYS A 198 -10.55 -38.30 -5.90
C LYS A 198 -10.39 -38.60 -7.40
N LEU A 199 -9.17 -38.51 -7.93
CA LEU A 199 -8.83 -38.88 -9.32
C LEU A 199 -8.60 -40.39 -9.49
N GLU A 200 -8.21 -41.10 -8.42
CA GLU A 200 -8.00 -42.56 -8.41
C GLU A 200 -9.31 -43.37 -8.24
N GLN A 201 -10.46 -42.73 -7.99
CA GLN A 201 -11.76 -43.41 -8.06
C GLN A 201 -12.18 -43.64 -9.53
N PRO A 202 -12.37 -44.89 -9.99
CA PRO A 202 -12.76 -45.17 -11.36
C PRO A 202 -14.24 -44.86 -11.61
N GLY A 203 -14.50 -44.15 -12.72
CA GLY A 203 -15.69 -44.20 -13.59
C GLY A 203 -17.04 -44.61 -13.00
N ALA A 204 -17.94 -43.63 -12.87
CA ALA A 204 -19.38 -43.86 -12.90
C ALA A 204 -20.09 -42.83 -13.81
N ALA A 205 -19.78 -42.84 -15.11
CA ALA A 205 -20.68 -42.35 -16.16
C ALA A 205 -20.17 -42.74 -17.56
N GLY A 206 -20.97 -43.54 -18.27
CA GLY A 206 -21.04 -43.45 -19.73
C GLY A 206 -20.31 -44.51 -20.57
N ALA A 207 -20.65 -45.80 -20.42
CA ALA A 207 -20.57 -46.73 -21.55
C ALA A 207 -22.00 -46.96 -22.08
N ALA A 208 -22.39 -46.20 -23.10
CA ALA A 208 -23.61 -46.44 -23.88
C ALA A 208 -23.48 -47.79 -24.62
N PRO A 209 -24.53 -48.62 -24.71
CA PRO A 209 -24.46 -49.86 -25.46
C PRO A 209 -24.43 -49.57 -26.97
N ALA A 210 -23.48 -50.16 -27.68
CA ALA A 210 -23.34 -50.08 -29.13
C ALA A 210 -24.48 -50.79 -29.88
N PRO A 211 -24.91 -50.32 -31.07
CA PRO A 211 -25.94 -50.99 -31.86
C PRO A 211 -25.36 -52.23 -32.55
N LYS A 212 -26.14 -53.32 -32.60
CA LYS A 212 -25.80 -54.55 -33.33
C LYS A 212 -26.28 -54.48 -34.79
N PRO A 213 -25.60 -55.16 -35.73
CA PRO A 213 -25.92 -55.18 -37.17
C PRO A 213 -27.22 -55.95 -37.49
#